data_AF-A0AB34LFC6-F1
#
_entry.id   AF-A0AB34LFC6-F1
#
_cell.length_a   1.000
_cell.length_b   1.000
_cell.length_c   1.000
_cell.angle_alpha   90.00
_cell.angle_beta   90.00
_cell.angle_gamma   90.00
#
_symmetry.space_group_name_H-M   'P 1'
#
loop_
_entity.id
_entity.type
_entity.pdbx_description
1 polymer ?
#
loop_
_entity_poly.entity_id
_entity_poly.type
_entity_poly.pdbx_seq_one_letter_code
_entity_poly.pdbx_strand_id
1 'polypeptide(L)'
;MKKIFYLMLVALTVGMFTACDDDDENTPQINNPEPKEQWGKTLRGDNQTLLAFPDIYADYWEYTYSYKDNPNIGLRLTGKFPKSRFFNFTVYNDETQIDVSSIEDVNIQPDDSSINPYVKETDDYGANGYTIYIIPANTPASARASMKNICEFPEDVNMVSIFMRLYLAKQYSGDEYGGVDMPAIQAFDVTTGEEVDFPKREVCNIHESLNLPPMDFSADLPQLPFMRAPLSLMYPNSPAEYLFARIKLNEGEVATFRFIPPTAPKSVSEYATADVRYWSICLGSAETYSYASIYDEEMPKVDKEGFVTFIIADANSAKLPDLQAKAEANDGTYILTWNRKEQGDGILALYRNMVINENYQHSMRKLMESVSLAAASGDMSEFNPMTMLAMLAMGNWGPQGYKFSEDDFLSDSFNYANIRRMK
;
A
#
# COMPACT_ATOMS: atom_id res chain seq x y z
N MET A 1 27.98 -74.24 -44.45
CA MET A 1 28.51 -73.01 -45.09
C MET A 1 28.19 -71.85 -44.15
N LYS A 2 29.08 -71.44 -43.24
CA LYS A 2 30.19 -70.45 -43.34
C LYS A 2 29.75 -69.00 -43.57
N LYS A 3 30.23 -68.13 -42.65
CA LYS A 3 30.42 -66.66 -42.63
C LYS A 3 29.29 -65.86 -41.94
N ILE A 4 29.47 -65.30 -40.74
CA ILE A 4 30.39 -64.25 -40.23
C ILE A 4 29.95 -62.83 -40.65
N PHE A 5 29.72 -62.03 -39.59
CA PHE A 5 29.50 -60.59 -39.45
C PHE A 5 30.17 -59.65 -40.45
N TYR A 6 29.47 -58.54 -40.78
CA TYR A 6 30.07 -57.21 -40.91
C TYR A 6 29.15 -56.12 -40.34
N LEU A 7 29.78 -55.27 -39.55
CA LEU A 7 29.34 -54.01 -38.94
C LEU A 7 29.26 -52.91 -40.03
N MET A 8 28.25 -52.04 -40.02
CA MET A 8 28.39 -50.69 -40.60
C MET A 8 27.58 -49.66 -39.80
N LEU A 9 28.32 -48.68 -39.30
CA LEU A 9 27.90 -47.39 -38.76
C LEU A 9 26.92 -46.68 -39.71
N VAL A 10 25.82 -46.16 -39.18
CA VAL A 10 25.05 -45.09 -39.84
C VAL A 10 25.53 -43.77 -39.24
N ALA A 11 26.33 -43.02 -40.00
CA ALA A 11 26.63 -41.62 -39.72
C ALA A 11 25.45 -40.77 -40.21
N LEU A 12 24.75 -40.10 -39.30
CA LEU A 12 23.79 -39.05 -39.64
C LEU A 12 24.58 -37.79 -40.00
N THR A 13 24.59 -37.43 -41.28
CA THR A 13 25.07 -36.13 -41.76
C THR A 13 24.05 -35.06 -41.39
N VAL A 14 24.34 -34.26 -40.36
CA VAL A 14 23.68 -32.99 -40.11
C VAL A 14 24.21 -31.99 -41.13
N GLY A 15 23.35 -31.60 -42.07
CA GLY A 15 23.64 -30.48 -42.97
C GLY A 15 23.59 -29.17 -42.18
N MET A 16 24.73 -28.51 -42.05
CA MET A 16 24.79 -27.11 -41.65
C MET A 16 24.22 -26.26 -42.80
N PHE A 17 23.07 -25.64 -42.57
CA PHE A 17 22.71 -24.45 -43.32
C PHE A 17 23.43 -23.27 -42.65
N THR A 18 24.48 -22.80 -43.29
CA THR A 18 25.09 -21.49 -43.05
C THR A 18 24.05 -20.43 -43.41
N ALA A 19 23.38 -19.88 -42.41
CA ALA A 19 22.75 -18.57 -42.53
C ALA A 19 23.86 -17.53 -42.50
N CYS A 20 23.79 -16.56 -43.41
CA CYS A 20 24.75 -15.49 -43.54
C CYS A 20 24.89 -14.72 -42.21
N ASP A 21 26.12 -14.66 -41.72
CA ASP A 21 26.60 -13.59 -40.85
C ASP A 21 26.38 -12.27 -41.59
N ASP A 22 25.40 -11.48 -41.14
CA ASP A 22 25.53 -10.03 -41.19
C ASP A 22 26.08 -9.64 -39.82
N ASP A 23 27.35 -9.27 -39.80
CA ASP A 23 28.07 -8.70 -38.68
C ASP A 23 27.37 -7.40 -38.21
N ASP A 24 26.50 -7.50 -37.21
CA ASP A 24 26.12 -6.37 -36.34
C ASP A 24 27.01 -6.38 -35.09
N GLU A 25 28.33 -6.48 -35.30
CA GLU A 25 29.36 -6.28 -34.29
C GLU A 25 29.46 -4.79 -33.92
N ASN A 26 28.49 -4.26 -33.16
CA ASN A 26 28.70 -3.16 -32.19
C ASN A 26 27.45 -2.70 -31.42
N THR A 27 26.34 -3.45 -31.40
CA THR A 27 25.28 -3.10 -30.43
C THR A 27 25.76 -3.54 -29.04
N PRO A 28 26.01 -2.63 -28.08
CA PRO A 28 26.38 -3.04 -26.73
C PRO A 28 25.28 -3.95 -26.19
N GLN A 29 25.63 -5.19 -25.85
CA GLN A 29 24.66 -6.10 -25.25
C GLN A 29 24.34 -5.59 -23.84
N ILE A 30 23.12 -5.07 -23.66
CA ILE A 30 22.61 -4.62 -22.36
C ILE A 30 22.45 -5.87 -21.48
N ASN A 31 23.30 -6.00 -20.46
CA ASN A 31 23.22 -7.07 -19.48
C ASN A 31 22.53 -6.53 -18.23
N ASN A 32 21.25 -6.85 -18.07
CA ASN A 32 20.49 -6.48 -16.89
C ASN A 32 20.75 -7.49 -15.75
N PRO A 33 20.85 -7.02 -14.49
CA PRO A 33 20.83 -7.92 -13.35
C PRO A 33 19.45 -8.59 -13.24
N GLU A 34 19.34 -9.60 -12.40
CA GLU A 34 18.05 -10.29 -12.20
C GLU A 34 16.98 -9.29 -11.74
N PRO A 35 15.70 -9.47 -12.11
CA PRO A 35 14.65 -8.48 -11.83
C PRO A 35 14.64 -8.02 -10.37
N LYS A 36 14.74 -8.94 -9.42
CA LYS A 36 14.80 -8.64 -7.98
C LYS A 36 15.99 -7.74 -7.57
N GLU A 37 17.12 -7.83 -8.27
CA GLU A 37 18.32 -7.02 -7.98
C GLU A 37 18.23 -5.60 -8.55
N GLN A 38 17.30 -5.36 -9.49
CA GLN A 38 17.03 -4.04 -10.04
C GLN A 38 16.30 -3.15 -9.02
N TRP A 39 15.40 -3.74 -8.24
CA TRP A 39 14.61 -3.03 -7.22
C TRP A 39 15.38 -2.83 -5.92
N GLY A 40 14.93 -1.86 -5.13
CA GLY A 40 15.34 -1.73 -3.73
C GLY A 40 15.00 -2.96 -2.90
N LYS A 41 15.67 -3.10 -1.76
CA LYS A 41 15.35 -4.16 -0.80
C LYS A 41 13.88 -4.02 -0.37
N THR A 42 13.24 -5.15 -0.11
CA THR A 42 11.86 -5.17 0.40
C THR A 42 11.74 -4.30 1.64
N LEU A 43 10.86 -3.31 1.57
CA LEU A 43 10.46 -2.46 2.68
C LEU A 43 9.18 -3.07 3.23
N ARG A 44 9.30 -3.84 4.31
CA ARG A 44 8.16 -4.54 4.90
C ARG A 44 7.47 -3.65 5.91
N GLY A 45 6.15 -3.68 5.95
CA GLY A 45 5.40 -2.98 6.98
C GLY A 45 5.58 -3.57 8.39
N ASP A 46 5.90 -4.85 8.49
CA ASP A 46 5.92 -5.62 9.75
C ASP A 46 7.28 -5.74 10.46
N ASN A 47 8.34 -5.13 9.92
CA ASN A 47 9.72 -5.30 10.41
C ASN A 47 10.40 -3.99 10.84
N GLN A 48 9.64 -2.89 10.92
CA GLN A 48 10.15 -1.56 11.30
C GLN A 48 11.30 -1.05 10.42
N THR A 49 11.35 -1.46 9.15
CA THR A 49 12.29 -0.89 8.16
C THR A 49 11.69 0.25 7.35
N LEU A 50 10.37 0.46 7.46
CA LEU A 50 9.63 1.46 6.73
C LEU A 50 8.96 2.44 7.70
N LEU A 51 9.31 3.71 7.56
CA LEU A 51 8.67 4.83 8.25
C LEU A 51 7.32 5.15 7.59
N ALA A 52 6.61 6.18 8.07
CA ALA A 52 5.32 6.62 7.51
C ALA A 52 4.09 5.77 7.84
N PHE A 53 4.08 5.11 8.99
CA PHE A 53 2.94 4.31 9.47
C PHE A 53 2.47 3.27 8.44
N PRO A 54 3.38 2.43 7.92
CA PRO A 54 3.04 1.46 6.89
C PRO A 54 1.98 0.48 7.41
N ASP A 55 1.14 -0.01 6.52
CA ASP A 55 0.33 -1.17 6.86
C ASP A 55 1.25 -2.39 7.06
N ILE A 56 1.16 -3.08 8.19
CA ILE A 56 2.01 -4.26 8.47
C ILE A 56 1.68 -5.44 7.55
N TYR A 57 0.53 -5.40 6.87
CA TYR A 57 0.11 -6.40 5.91
C TYR A 57 0.49 -6.03 4.46
N ALA A 58 1.34 -5.01 4.29
CA ALA A 58 1.81 -4.56 3.00
C ALA A 58 3.33 -4.60 2.89
N ASP A 59 3.78 -4.97 1.69
CA ASP A 59 5.18 -4.96 1.28
C ASP A 59 5.38 -3.98 0.13
N TYR A 60 6.52 -3.29 0.14
CA TYR A 60 6.83 -2.20 -0.77
C TYR A 60 8.21 -2.40 -1.38
N TRP A 61 8.34 -2.04 -2.65
CA TRP A 61 9.61 -1.97 -3.36
C TRP A 61 9.70 -0.64 -4.09
N GLU A 62 10.89 -0.07 -4.13
CA GLU A 62 11.13 1.19 -4.84
C GLU A 62 12.25 1.03 -5.88
N TYR A 63 12.14 1.79 -6.96
CA TYR A 63 13.24 2.08 -7.87
C TYR A 63 13.27 3.58 -8.13
N THR A 64 14.33 4.25 -7.66
CA THR A 64 14.54 5.69 -7.78
C THR A 64 15.70 6.01 -8.69
N TYR A 65 15.56 7.01 -9.56
CA TYR A 65 16.63 7.47 -10.44
C TYR A 65 16.58 8.97 -10.72
N SER A 66 17.72 9.53 -11.12
CA SER A 66 17.84 10.93 -11.56
C SER A 66 17.39 11.06 -13.03
N TYR A 67 16.18 11.56 -13.26
CA TYR A 67 15.73 11.92 -14.62
C TYR A 67 16.51 13.12 -15.17
N LYS A 68 16.93 14.04 -14.31
CA LYS A 68 17.78 15.18 -14.69
C LYS A 68 19.07 14.73 -15.38
N ASP A 69 19.70 13.66 -14.90
CA ASP A 69 20.95 13.13 -15.46
C ASP A 69 20.70 12.12 -16.60
N ASN A 70 19.44 11.68 -16.79
CA ASN A 70 19.01 10.74 -17.81
C ASN A 70 17.79 11.29 -18.59
N PRO A 71 17.92 12.45 -19.25
CA PRO A 71 16.80 13.06 -19.96
C PRO A 71 16.31 12.16 -21.09
N ASN A 72 15.02 12.27 -21.43
CA ASN A 72 14.36 11.46 -22.47
C ASN A 72 14.31 9.95 -22.21
N ILE A 73 14.64 9.49 -21.01
CA ILE A 73 14.51 8.06 -20.69
C ILE A 73 13.07 7.73 -20.26
N GLY A 74 12.57 6.61 -20.77
CA GLY A 74 11.36 5.94 -20.30
C GLY A 74 11.71 4.56 -19.77
N LEU A 75 10.91 4.06 -18.83
CA LEU A 75 11.06 2.70 -18.29
C LEU A 75 9.89 1.81 -18.73
N ARG A 76 10.22 0.56 -19.05
CA ARG A 76 9.28 -0.54 -19.32
C ARG A 76 9.41 -1.57 -18.20
N LEU A 77 8.35 -1.75 -17.44
CA LEU A 77 8.24 -2.72 -16.34
C LEU A 77 7.44 -3.93 -16.84
N THR A 78 8.12 -5.06 -17.03
CA THR A 78 7.49 -6.30 -17.54
C THR A 78 7.42 -7.32 -16.43
N GLY A 79 6.21 -7.77 -16.08
CA GLY A 79 6.00 -8.66 -14.93
C GLY A 79 4.86 -9.65 -15.12
N LYS A 80 4.65 -10.47 -14.09
CA LYS A 80 3.47 -11.32 -13.94
C LYS A 80 2.58 -10.74 -12.85
N PHE A 81 1.26 -10.94 -12.96
CA PHE A 81 0.33 -10.52 -11.91
C PHE A 81 0.66 -11.27 -10.60
N PRO A 82 1.02 -10.57 -9.51
CA PRO A 82 1.19 -11.21 -8.22
C PRO A 82 -0.18 -11.58 -7.65
N LYS A 83 -0.26 -12.59 -6.77
CA LYS A 83 -1.49 -12.91 -6.04
C LYS A 83 -1.52 -12.17 -4.71
N SER A 84 -2.38 -11.17 -4.60
CA SER A 84 -2.58 -10.32 -3.41
C SER A 84 -4.04 -9.81 -3.33
N ARG A 85 -4.43 -9.15 -2.24
CA ARG A 85 -5.76 -8.49 -2.17
C ARG A 85 -5.82 -7.24 -3.05
N PHE A 86 -4.69 -6.55 -3.15
CA PHE A 86 -4.50 -5.35 -3.95
C PHE A 86 -3.02 -5.19 -4.31
N PHE A 87 -2.73 -4.72 -5.52
CA PHE A 87 -1.42 -4.15 -5.83
C PHE A 87 -1.52 -2.93 -6.76
N ASN A 88 -0.49 -2.09 -6.72
CA ASN A 88 -0.38 -0.96 -7.64
C ASN A 88 1.07 -0.54 -7.89
N PHE A 89 1.23 0.32 -8.89
CA PHE A 89 2.41 1.15 -9.07
C PHE A 89 2.06 2.61 -8.82
N THR A 90 2.98 3.36 -8.22
CA THR A 90 2.88 4.81 -8.07
C THR A 90 4.22 5.45 -8.39
N VAL A 91 4.17 6.53 -9.16
CA VAL A 91 5.32 7.34 -9.53
C VAL A 91 5.30 8.60 -8.69
N TYR A 92 6.46 9.00 -8.18
CA TYR A 92 6.64 10.15 -7.30
C TYR A 92 7.71 11.08 -7.86
N ASN A 93 7.53 12.37 -7.55
CA ASN A 93 8.67 13.27 -7.45
C ASN A 93 9.34 13.01 -6.10
N ASP A 94 10.53 12.41 -6.11
CA ASP A 94 11.24 11.99 -4.89
C ASP A 94 11.67 13.17 -4.00
N GLU A 95 11.96 14.33 -4.60
CA GLU A 95 12.37 15.54 -3.87
C GLU A 95 11.22 16.13 -3.05
N THR A 96 9.99 16.05 -3.58
CA THR A 96 8.78 16.56 -2.91
C THR A 96 8.01 15.47 -2.16
N GLN A 97 8.24 14.19 -2.49
CA GLN A 97 7.56 13.01 -1.95
C GLN A 97 6.07 12.94 -2.28
N ILE A 98 5.65 13.66 -3.34
CA ILE A 98 4.26 13.72 -3.82
C ILE A 98 4.13 12.82 -5.05
N ASP A 99 3.02 12.09 -5.12
CA ASP A 99 2.68 11.25 -6.26
C ASP A 99 2.35 12.10 -7.49
N VAL A 100 2.77 11.61 -8.66
CA VAL A 100 2.49 12.27 -9.94
C VAL A 100 1.64 11.40 -10.86
N SER A 101 1.68 10.08 -10.70
CA SER A 101 0.79 9.14 -11.38
C SER A 101 0.74 7.80 -10.67
N SER A 102 -0.32 7.03 -10.90
CA SER A 102 -0.48 5.68 -10.39
C SER A 102 -1.32 4.81 -11.33
N ILE A 103 -1.18 3.49 -11.20
CA ILE A 103 -2.03 2.51 -11.85
C ILE A 103 -2.31 1.34 -10.90
N GLU A 104 -3.58 1.10 -10.63
CA GLU A 104 -4.07 0.01 -9.79
C GLU A 104 -4.25 -1.30 -10.56
N ASP A 105 -4.19 -2.41 -9.84
CA ASP A 105 -4.37 -3.77 -10.35
C ASP A 105 -5.46 -3.94 -11.41
N VAL A 106 -6.70 -3.51 -11.11
CA VAL A 106 -7.87 -3.61 -12.00
C VAL A 106 -7.76 -2.79 -13.27
N ASN A 107 -6.93 -1.74 -13.26
CA ASN A 107 -6.75 -0.81 -14.38
C ASN A 107 -5.62 -1.24 -15.31
N ILE A 108 -4.81 -2.22 -14.92
CA ILE A 108 -3.74 -2.77 -15.75
C ILE A 108 -4.37 -3.62 -16.86
N GLN A 109 -4.14 -3.21 -18.11
CA GLN A 109 -4.42 -4.01 -19.28
C GLN A 109 -3.36 -5.12 -19.40
N PRO A 110 -3.77 -6.39 -19.49
CA PRO A 110 -2.82 -7.49 -19.57
C PRO A 110 -2.10 -7.52 -20.93
N ASP A 111 -0.97 -8.21 -20.98
CA ASP A 111 -0.28 -8.53 -22.23
C ASP A 111 -1.15 -9.40 -23.14
N ASP A 112 -0.78 -9.49 -24.42
CA ASP A 112 -1.52 -10.32 -25.37
C ASP A 112 -1.56 -11.77 -24.91
N SER A 113 -2.73 -12.40 -25.04
CA SER A 113 -3.03 -13.76 -24.53
C SER A 113 -3.05 -13.92 -23.00
N SER A 114 -2.83 -12.86 -22.24
CA SER A 114 -3.03 -12.84 -20.78
C SER A 114 -4.41 -12.28 -20.43
N ILE A 115 -4.90 -12.61 -19.24
CA ILE A 115 -6.05 -11.95 -18.61
C ILE A 115 -5.56 -11.12 -17.41
N ASN A 116 -6.35 -10.15 -16.95
CA ASN A 116 -6.11 -9.51 -15.67
C ASN A 116 -6.85 -10.30 -14.56
N PRO A 117 -6.15 -10.99 -13.64
CA PRO A 117 -6.76 -11.78 -12.58
C PRO A 117 -7.63 -10.97 -11.62
N TYR A 118 -7.38 -9.67 -11.50
CA TYR A 118 -8.12 -8.73 -10.65
C TYR A 118 -9.40 -8.21 -11.31
N VAL A 119 -9.63 -8.53 -12.59
CA VAL A 119 -10.90 -8.26 -13.29
C VAL A 119 -11.65 -9.55 -13.57
N LYS A 120 -10.92 -10.63 -13.86
CA LYS A 120 -11.47 -11.96 -14.11
C LYS A 120 -10.73 -12.97 -13.25
N GLU A 121 -11.45 -13.54 -12.29
CA GLU A 121 -10.90 -14.50 -11.33
C GLU A 121 -10.24 -15.71 -12.01
N THR A 122 -9.07 -16.09 -11.51
CA THR A 122 -8.28 -17.26 -11.91
C THR A 122 -7.40 -17.69 -10.74
N ASP A 123 -7.11 -18.98 -10.60
CA ASP A 123 -6.19 -19.46 -9.56
C ASP A 123 -4.72 -19.20 -9.93
N ASP A 124 -4.41 -19.20 -11.23
CA ASP A 124 -3.05 -19.04 -11.75
C ASP A 124 -2.81 -17.57 -12.17
N TYR A 125 -2.48 -16.74 -11.18
CA TYR A 125 -2.13 -15.33 -11.40
C TYR A 125 -0.84 -15.21 -12.22
N GLY A 126 0.17 -16.02 -11.90
CA GLY A 126 1.50 -16.00 -12.50
C GLY A 126 1.57 -16.40 -13.98
N ALA A 127 0.57 -17.11 -14.51
CA ALA A 127 0.45 -17.35 -15.94
C ALA A 127 0.23 -16.08 -16.77
N ASN A 128 -0.25 -15.00 -16.15
CA ASN A 128 -0.68 -13.79 -16.84
C ASN A 128 0.35 -12.66 -16.70
N GLY A 129 0.75 -12.07 -17.85
CA GLY A 129 1.72 -10.98 -17.92
C GLY A 129 1.09 -9.60 -18.03
N TYR A 130 1.87 -8.59 -17.62
CA TYR A 130 1.60 -7.19 -17.91
C TYR A 130 2.90 -6.44 -18.24
N THR A 131 2.71 -5.32 -18.95
CA THR A 131 3.77 -4.35 -19.24
C THR A 131 3.30 -2.95 -18.86
N ILE A 132 4.06 -2.23 -18.03
CA ILE A 132 3.78 -0.84 -17.62
C ILE A 132 4.89 0.08 -18.11
N TYR A 133 4.52 1.26 -18.58
CA TYR A 133 5.43 2.28 -19.09
C TYR A 133 5.45 3.48 -18.14
N ILE A 134 6.64 3.82 -17.63
CA ILE A 134 6.88 5.02 -16.84
C ILE A 134 7.60 6.03 -17.74
N ILE A 135 6.95 7.12 -18.11
CA ILE A 135 7.45 8.02 -19.16
C ILE A 135 7.27 9.50 -18.79
N PRO A 136 8.14 10.40 -19.28
CA PRO A 136 7.94 11.83 -19.12
C PRO A 136 6.74 12.30 -19.96
N ALA A 137 6.03 13.31 -19.45
CA ALA A 137 4.80 13.83 -20.05
C ALA A 137 4.99 14.45 -21.46
N ASN A 138 6.22 14.75 -21.88
CA ASN A 138 6.55 15.19 -23.26
C ASN A 138 6.81 14.07 -24.25
N THR A 139 6.75 12.80 -23.84
CA THR A 139 7.00 11.65 -24.73
C THR A 139 6.18 11.79 -26.03
N PRO A 140 6.75 11.63 -27.24
CA PRO A 140 6.02 11.82 -28.49
C PRO A 140 4.73 10.98 -28.56
N ALA A 141 3.63 11.56 -29.05
CA ALA A 141 2.35 10.86 -29.16
C ALA A 141 2.43 9.57 -30.00
N SER A 142 3.32 9.54 -31.00
CA SER A 142 3.61 8.34 -31.79
C SER A 142 4.21 7.21 -30.96
N ALA A 143 5.07 7.52 -29.98
CA ALA A 143 5.62 6.53 -29.06
C ALA A 143 4.56 6.02 -28.07
N ARG A 144 3.72 6.92 -27.55
CA ARG A 144 2.63 6.55 -26.63
C ARG A 144 1.58 5.64 -27.26
N ALA A 145 1.32 5.79 -28.56
CA ALA A 145 0.25 5.07 -29.26
C ALA A 145 0.38 3.53 -29.19
N SER A 146 1.59 3.00 -28.96
CA SER A 146 1.84 1.56 -28.80
C SER A 146 1.83 1.08 -27.34
N MET A 147 1.68 1.97 -26.35
CA MET A 147 1.79 1.64 -24.92
C MET A 147 0.40 1.50 -24.29
N LYS A 148 0.12 0.37 -23.65
CA LYS A 148 -1.20 0.08 -23.04
C LYS A 148 -1.39 0.72 -21.66
N ASN A 149 -0.39 0.58 -20.78
CA ASN A 149 -0.43 0.99 -19.39
C ASN A 149 0.63 2.06 -19.15
N ILE A 150 0.22 3.33 -19.03
CA ILE A 150 1.15 4.46 -18.95
C ILE A 150 0.99 5.16 -17.60
N CYS A 151 2.10 5.34 -16.90
CA CYS A 151 2.23 6.28 -15.78
C CYS A 151 3.14 7.43 -16.23
N GLU A 152 2.58 8.63 -16.38
CA GLU A 152 3.34 9.80 -16.82
C GLU A 152 3.90 10.58 -15.62
N PHE A 153 5.04 11.24 -15.78
CA PHE A 153 5.55 12.22 -14.82
C PHE A 153 5.91 13.55 -15.49
N PRO A 154 5.75 14.70 -14.81
CA PRO A 154 6.14 16.00 -15.35
C PRO A 154 7.63 16.11 -15.68
N GLU A 155 7.98 16.86 -16.73
CA GLU A 155 9.37 17.02 -17.19
C GLU A 155 10.30 17.75 -16.20
N ASP A 156 9.72 18.49 -15.26
CA ASP A 156 10.44 19.22 -14.22
C ASP A 156 10.73 18.37 -12.97
N VAL A 157 10.31 17.10 -12.95
CA VAL A 157 10.72 16.14 -11.93
C VAL A 157 12.18 15.75 -12.15
N ASN A 158 13.07 16.13 -11.23
CA ASN A 158 14.49 15.76 -11.32
C ASN A 158 14.76 14.32 -10.89
N MET A 159 14.09 13.88 -9.81
CA MET A 159 14.25 12.56 -9.21
C MET A 159 12.91 11.83 -9.29
N VAL A 160 12.88 10.78 -10.10
CA VAL A 160 11.68 9.95 -10.28
C VAL A 160 11.82 8.72 -9.39
N SER A 161 10.81 8.46 -8.58
CA SER A 161 10.74 7.25 -7.77
C SER A 161 9.49 6.45 -8.11
N ILE A 162 9.65 5.14 -8.29
CA ILE A 162 8.58 4.22 -8.65
C ILE A 162 8.41 3.23 -7.51
N PHE A 163 7.22 3.18 -6.94
CA PHE A 163 6.88 2.24 -5.88
C PHE A 163 5.93 1.17 -6.42
N MET A 164 6.22 -0.08 -6.10
CA MET A 164 5.28 -1.20 -6.18
C MET A 164 4.81 -1.54 -4.77
N ARG A 165 3.50 -1.72 -4.58
CA ARG A 165 2.92 -2.08 -3.28
C ARG A 165 2.03 -3.29 -3.40
N LEU A 166 2.21 -4.27 -2.52
CA LEU A 166 1.38 -5.47 -2.42
C LEU A 166 0.72 -5.53 -1.05
N TYR A 167 -0.60 -5.66 -1.01
CA TYR A 167 -1.36 -5.83 0.23
C TYR A 167 -1.84 -7.28 0.36
N LEU A 168 -1.59 -7.88 1.51
CA LEU A 168 -1.96 -9.27 1.84
C LEU A 168 -1.36 -10.33 0.90
N ALA A 169 -0.22 -10.08 0.26
CA ALA A 169 0.42 -11.03 -0.64
C ALA A 169 0.74 -12.36 0.06
N LYS A 170 1.32 -12.30 1.26
CA LYS A 170 1.65 -13.48 2.05
C LYS A 170 0.41 -14.28 2.44
N GLN A 171 -0.69 -13.62 2.79
CA GLN A 171 -1.95 -14.26 3.17
C GLN A 171 -2.61 -14.96 1.96
N TYR A 172 -2.48 -14.37 0.77
CA TYR A 172 -3.16 -14.86 -0.44
C TYR A 172 -2.34 -15.88 -1.23
N SER A 173 -1.00 -15.83 -1.13
CA SER A 173 -0.07 -16.66 -1.91
C SER A 173 0.87 -17.52 -1.06
N GLY A 174 1.06 -17.20 0.22
CA GLY A 174 2.10 -17.79 1.06
C GLY A 174 3.49 -17.17 0.86
N ASP A 175 3.62 -16.18 -0.03
CA ASP A 175 4.87 -15.57 -0.45
C ASP A 175 4.79 -14.03 -0.43
N GLU A 176 5.91 -13.35 -0.12
CA GLU A 176 5.93 -11.88 -0.01
C GLU A 176 5.79 -11.19 -1.38
N TYR A 177 6.20 -11.83 -2.48
CA TYR A 177 6.09 -11.29 -3.84
C TYR A 177 4.78 -11.70 -4.52
N GLY A 178 3.85 -12.34 -3.80
CA GLY A 178 2.59 -12.82 -4.37
C GLY A 178 2.78 -14.07 -5.25
N GLY A 179 3.87 -14.82 -5.09
CA GLY A 179 4.12 -16.06 -5.82
C GLY A 179 4.68 -15.87 -7.24
N VAL A 180 5.19 -14.68 -7.57
CA VAL A 180 5.83 -14.35 -8.85
C VAL A 180 7.15 -13.60 -8.60
N ASP A 181 7.98 -13.46 -9.63
CA ASP A 181 9.20 -12.63 -9.53
C ASP A 181 8.87 -11.12 -9.62
N MET A 182 9.82 -10.28 -9.21
CA MET A 182 9.71 -8.83 -9.41
C MET A 182 9.65 -8.47 -10.90
N PRO A 183 8.95 -7.39 -11.28
CA PRO A 183 8.92 -6.96 -12.67
C PRO A 183 10.31 -6.56 -13.16
N ALA A 184 10.70 -7.03 -14.34
CA ALA A 184 11.94 -6.61 -14.96
C ALA A 184 11.84 -5.15 -15.41
N ILE A 185 12.84 -4.34 -15.07
CA ILE A 185 12.98 -2.95 -15.48
C ILE A 185 13.88 -2.91 -16.72
N GLN A 186 13.38 -2.31 -17.79
CA GLN A 186 14.14 -1.98 -19.00
C GLN A 186 14.00 -0.49 -19.28
N ALA A 187 15.04 0.13 -19.84
CA ALA A 187 14.96 1.52 -20.25
C ALA A 187 15.03 1.67 -21.77
N PHE A 188 14.43 2.76 -22.26
CA PHE A 188 14.46 3.13 -23.66
C PHE A 188 14.48 4.65 -23.80
N ASP A 189 15.07 5.16 -24.89
CA ASP A 189 14.94 6.57 -25.26
C ASP A 189 13.53 6.81 -25.83
N VAL A 190 12.77 7.71 -25.23
CA VAL A 190 11.37 7.95 -25.61
C VAL A 190 11.20 8.61 -26.97
N THR A 191 12.27 9.18 -27.53
CA THR A 191 12.30 9.84 -28.84
C THR A 191 12.60 8.83 -29.95
N THR A 192 13.59 7.96 -29.75
CA THR A 192 14.02 6.98 -30.77
C THR A 192 13.33 5.62 -30.62
N GLY A 193 12.91 5.26 -29.40
CA GLY A 193 12.40 3.94 -29.05
C GLY A 193 13.48 2.87 -28.87
N GLU A 194 14.75 3.24 -28.99
CA GLU A 194 15.87 2.31 -28.82
C GLU A 194 16.07 1.94 -27.35
N GLU A 195 16.38 0.67 -27.09
CA GLU A 195 16.75 0.21 -25.75
C GLU A 195 18.08 0.83 -25.32
N VAL A 196 18.15 1.25 -24.06
CA VAL A 196 19.33 1.84 -23.45
C VAL A 196 19.57 1.21 -22.08
N ASP A 197 20.78 1.37 -21.55
CA ASP A 197 21.06 0.98 -20.16
C ASP A 197 20.09 1.71 -19.23
N PHE A 198 19.48 0.97 -18.30
CA PHE A 198 18.61 1.60 -17.32
C PHE A 198 19.43 2.45 -16.34
N PRO A 199 18.88 3.58 -15.86
CA PRO A 199 19.59 4.46 -14.96
C PRO A 199 20.16 3.74 -13.74
N LYS A 200 21.26 4.25 -13.22
CA LYS A 200 21.75 3.82 -11.91
C LYS A 200 20.64 4.11 -10.87
N ARG A 201 20.35 3.11 -10.03
CA ARG A 201 19.45 3.29 -8.88
C ARG A 201 20.09 4.26 -7.89
N GLU A 202 19.36 5.31 -7.56
CA GLU A 202 19.72 6.29 -6.54
C GLU A 202 19.04 5.96 -5.21
N VAL A 203 19.55 6.54 -4.12
CA VAL A 203 18.96 6.35 -2.79
C VAL A 203 17.65 7.15 -2.72
N CYS A 204 16.54 6.45 -2.49
CA CYS A 204 15.23 7.08 -2.31
C CYS A 204 15.15 7.85 -0.99
N ASN A 205 14.52 9.03 -1.01
CA ASN A 205 14.32 9.86 0.16
C ASN A 205 13.48 9.21 1.27
N ILE A 206 12.69 8.15 0.97
CA ILE A 206 12.00 7.33 1.99
C ILE A 206 12.95 6.76 3.06
N HIS A 207 14.25 6.63 2.74
CA HIS A 207 15.25 6.06 3.64
C HIS A 207 15.95 7.08 4.56
N GLU A 208 16.09 8.33 4.13
CA GLU A 208 17.01 9.28 4.79
C GLU A 208 16.43 10.67 5.05
N SER A 209 15.35 11.06 4.37
CA SER A 209 14.92 12.46 4.30
C SER A 209 13.39 12.62 4.24
N LEU A 210 12.65 11.75 4.92
CA LEU A 210 11.19 11.87 5.03
C LEU A 210 10.77 13.21 5.63
N ASN A 211 9.92 13.93 4.90
CA ASN A 211 9.36 15.19 5.36
C ASN A 211 8.21 14.90 6.34
N LEU A 212 8.48 15.01 7.64
CA LEU A 212 7.54 14.72 8.70
C LEU A 212 7.21 15.96 9.54
N PRO A 213 5.93 16.34 9.71
CA PRO A 213 5.58 17.33 10.73
C PRO A 213 5.85 16.73 12.12
N PRO A 214 6.24 17.56 13.11
CA PRO A 214 6.33 17.11 14.49
C PRO A 214 4.99 16.50 14.94
N MET A 215 5.04 15.36 15.60
CA MET A 215 3.87 14.74 16.20
C MET A 215 3.81 15.06 17.69
N ASP A 216 2.70 15.67 18.09
CA ASP A 216 2.42 15.96 19.49
C ASP A 216 1.42 14.94 20.05
N PHE A 217 1.90 14.12 20.99
CA PHE A 217 1.11 13.17 21.78
C PHE A 217 0.95 13.63 23.24
N SER A 218 1.20 14.90 23.56
CA SER A 218 1.13 15.41 24.93
C SER A 218 -0.30 15.67 25.41
N ALA A 219 -1.23 15.87 24.47
CA ALA A 219 -2.62 16.18 24.76
C ALA A 219 -3.31 15.02 25.48
N ASP A 220 -3.65 15.23 26.75
CA ASP A 220 -4.37 14.25 27.58
C ASP A 220 -5.88 14.47 27.52
N LEU A 221 -6.43 14.49 26.30
CA LEU A 221 -7.86 14.63 26.06
C LEU A 221 -8.51 13.25 26.08
N PRO A 222 -9.67 13.11 26.72
CA PRO A 222 -10.35 11.83 26.74
C PRO A 222 -11.10 11.57 25.42
N GLN A 223 -11.45 12.58 24.62
CA GLN A 223 -12.00 12.39 23.28
C GLN A 223 -10.91 11.95 22.29
N LEU A 224 -11.26 11.07 21.34
CA LEU A 224 -10.37 10.65 20.25
C LEU A 224 -10.88 11.22 18.92
N PRO A 225 -10.47 12.44 18.52
CA PRO A 225 -10.88 13.03 17.26
C PRO A 225 -10.12 12.38 16.10
N PHE A 226 -10.85 11.77 15.16
CA PHE A 226 -10.28 11.31 13.90
C PHE A 226 -10.37 12.40 12.83
N MET A 227 -9.25 12.67 12.18
CA MET A 227 -9.12 13.68 11.11
C MET A 227 -8.52 13.06 9.86
N ARG A 228 -8.87 13.58 8.68
CA ARG A 228 -8.32 13.10 7.40
C ARG A 228 -6.86 13.56 7.23
N ALA A 229 -5.95 12.64 6.96
CA ALA A 229 -4.53 12.95 6.79
C ALA A 229 -4.28 13.92 5.61
N PRO A 230 -3.18 14.69 5.63
CA PRO A 230 -2.76 15.47 4.47
C PRO A 230 -2.51 14.59 3.25
N LEU A 231 -2.96 15.03 2.07
CA LEU A 231 -2.84 14.27 0.83
C LEU A 231 -1.43 14.26 0.22
N SER A 232 -0.54 15.17 0.65
CA SER A 232 0.76 15.42 0.00
C SER A 232 1.96 15.07 0.90
N LEU A 233 1.81 14.07 1.78
CA LEU A 233 2.80 13.77 2.80
C LEU A 233 3.32 12.33 2.63
N MET A 234 4.65 12.17 2.64
CA MET A 234 5.35 10.89 2.79
C MET A 234 4.95 9.78 1.79
N TYR A 235 5.10 10.05 0.50
CA TYR A 235 4.79 9.07 -0.55
C TYR A 235 3.36 8.53 -0.42
N PRO A 236 2.34 9.41 -0.45
CA PRO A 236 0.95 9.02 -0.32
C PRO A 236 0.60 8.00 -1.39
N ASN A 237 -0.18 6.99 -1.02
CA ASN A 237 -0.69 6.03 -1.98
C ASN A 237 -2.00 6.60 -2.55
N SER A 238 -2.00 7.12 -3.78
CA SER A 238 -3.18 7.80 -4.39
C SER A 238 -4.51 7.05 -4.27
N PRO A 239 -4.55 5.69 -4.34
CA PRO A 239 -5.78 4.93 -4.15
C PRO A 239 -6.26 4.84 -2.70
N ALA A 240 -5.46 5.29 -1.73
CA ALA A 240 -5.72 5.22 -0.30
C ALA A 240 -6.27 6.54 0.25
N GLU A 241 -7.05 6.44 1.32
CA GLU A 241 -7.39 7.56 2.20
C GLU A 241 -7.20 7.15 3.65
N TYR A 242 -6.85 8.13 4.47
CA TYR A 242 -6.45 7.89 5.84
C TYR A 242 -7.19 8.85 6.78
N LEU A 243 -7.73 8.31 7.86
CA LEU A 243 -8.07 9.08 9.05
C LEU A 243 -7.10 8.73 10.16
N PHE A 244 -6.72 9.70 10.98
CA PHE A 244 -5.84 9.46 12.12
C PHE A 244 -6.38 10.12 13.38
N ALA A 245 -6.07 9.50 14.53
CA ALA A 245 -6.19 10.10 15.85
C ALA A 245 -4.85 9.98 16.58
N ARG A 246 -4.45 11.04 17.27
CA ARG A 246 -3.30 11.02 18.19
C ARG A 246 -3.82 10.76 19.59
N ILE A 247 -3.24 9.77 20.25
CA ILE A 247 -3.73 9.24 21.52
C ILE A 247 -2.56 9.23 22.49
N LYS A 248 -2.75 9.88 23.64
CA LYS A 248 -1.93 9.64 24.83
C LYS A 248 -2.63 8.59 25.69
N LEU A 249 -2.09 7.38 25.74
CA LEU A 249 -2.65 6.30 26.55
C LEU A 249 -1.97 6.29 27.91
N ASN A 250 -2.67 6.61 29.00
CA ASN A 250 -2.06 6.56 30.35
C ASN A 250 -2.14 5.14 30.95
N GLU A 251 -1.39 4.91 32.03
CA GLU A 251 -1.50 3.65 32.80
C GLU A 251 -2.91 3.50 33.39
N GLY A 252 -3.49 2.30 33.29
CA GLY A 252 -4.83 2.04 33.78
C GLY A 252 -5.95 2.63 32.91
N GLU A 253 -5.65 3.06 31.68
CA GLU A 253 -6.63 3.50 30.70
C GLU A 253 -6.75 2.53 29.51
N VAL A 254 -7.91 2.58 28.86
CA VAL A 254 -8.12 2.08 27.50
C VAL A 254 -8.57 3.22 26.60
N ALA A 255 -8.09 3.23 25.36
CA ALA A 255 -8.58 4.13 24.32
C ALA A 255 -9.55 3.36 23.42
N THR A 256 -10.80 3.81 23.32
CA THR A 256 -11.83 3.08 22.58
C THR A 256 -12.40 3.93 21.45
N PHE A 257 -12.69 3.33 20.30
CA PHE A 257 -13.40 4.00 19.22
C PHE A 257 -14.25 3.01 18.43
N ARG A 258 -15.29 3.49 17.75
CA ARG A 258 -16.18 2.63 16.97
C ARG A 258 -16.80 3.35 15.79
N PHE A 259 -17.11 2.61 14.72
CA PHE A 259 -17.80 3.09 13.50
C PHE A 259 -18.51 1.94 12.78
N ILE A 260 -19.38 2.28 11.83
CA ILE A 260 -19.93 1.33 10.86
C ILE A 260 -18.91 1.21 9.72
N PRO A 261 -18.27 0.04 9.53
CA PRO A 261 -17.23 -0.10 8.53
C PRO A 261 -17.81 -0.15 7.11
N PRO A 262 -17.04 0.26 6.08
CA PRO A 262 -17.38 -0.01 4.70
C PRO A 262 -17.35 -1.52 4.42
N THR A 263 -18.10 -1.96 3.42
CA THR A 263 -17.99 -3.33 2.92
C THR A 263 -16.69 -3.52 2.14
N ALA A 264 -16.01 -4.65 2.37
CA ALA A 264 -14.86 -5.09 1.60
C ALA A 264 -15.20 -6.38 0.83
N PRO A 265 -14.66 -6.59 -0.37
CA PRO A 265 -14.99 -7.73 -1.22
C PRO A 265 -14.34 -9.01 -0.74
N LYS A 266 -15.02 -10.14 -0.95
CA LYS A 266 -14.50 -11.49 -0.68
C LYS A 266 -13.96 -12.18 -1.93
N SER A 267 -14.29 -11.66 -3.11
CA SER A 267 -13.86 -12.19 -4.40
C SER A 267 -13.72 -11.08 -5.42
N VAL A 268 -13.05 -11.37 -6.53
CA VAL A 268 -12.89 -10.44 -7.66
C VAL A 268 -14.23 -9.94 -8.20
N SER A 269 -15.26 -10.80 -8.20
CA SER A 269 -16.60 -10.44 -8.69
C SER A 269 -17.28 -9.31 -7.89
N GLU A 270 -16.87 -9.09 -6.64
CA GLU A 270 -17.44 -8.07 -5.75
C GLU A 270 -16.70 -6.72 -5.84
N TYR A 271 -15.56 -6.67 -6.51
CA TYR A 271 -14.68 -5.51 -6.56
C TYR A 271 -15.35 -4.22 -7.05
N ALA A 272 -16.24 -4.32 -8.03
CA ALA A 272 -16.96 -3.17 -8.58
C ALA A 272 -18.08 -2.65 -7.68
N THR A 273 -18.56 -3.46 -6.73
CA THR A 273 -19.74 -3.17 -5.91
C THR A 273 -19.43 -2.97 -4.43
N ALA A 274 -18.30 -3.48 -3.93
CA ALA A 274 -17.87 -3.22 -2.56
C ALA A 274 -17.57 -1.72 -2.37
N ASP A 275 -17.74 -1.24 -1.13
CA ASP A 275 -17.49 0.17 -0.79
C ASP A 275 -16.00 0.52 -0.89
N VAL A 276 -15.12 -0.41 -0.51
CA VAL A 276 -13.65 -0.30 -0.58
C VAL A 276 -13.04 -1.65 -0.95
N ARG A 277 -11.82 -1.68 -1.50
CA ARG A 277 -11.10 -2.95 -1.74
C ARG A 277 -10.54 -3.59 -0.47
N TYR A 278 -10.13 -2.75 0.45
CA TYR A 278 -9.47 -3.12 1.70
C TYR A 278 -9.61 -1.98 2.70
N TRP A 279 -9.72 -2.31 3.97
CA TRP A 279 -9.59 -1.32 5.04
C TRP A 279 -8.91 -1.90 6.27
N SER A 280 -8.19 -1.05 7.00
CA SER A 280 -7.43 -1.46 8.18
C SER A 280 -7.30 -0.38 9.23
N ILE A 281 -7.00 -0.81 10.45
CA ILE A 281 -6.53 0.04 11.54
C ILE A 281 -5.08 -0.35 11.82
N CYS A 282 -4.18 0.64 11.85
CA CYS A 282 -2.79 0.47 12.29
C CYS A 282 -2.52 1.35 13.52
N LEU A 283 -1.75 0.83 14.47
CA LEU A 283 -1.21 1.60 15.59
C LEU A 283 0.26 1.86 15.35
N GLY A 284 0.67 3.12 15.43
CA GLY A 284 2.07 3.51 15.31
C GLY A 284 2.55 4.47 16.38
N SER A 285 3.86 4.60 16.50
CA SER A 285 4.52 5.39 17.54
C SER A 285 4.97 6.76 17.03
N ALA A 286 5.63 7.53 17.90
CA ALA A 286 6.24 8.80 17.54
C ALA A 286 7.40 8.66 16.52
N GLU A 287 7.99 7.47 16.42
CA GLU A 287 9.01 7.12 15.43
C GLU A 287 8.42 6.80 14.05
N THR A 288 7.09 6.85 13.90
CA THR A 288 6.36 6.59 12.64
C THR A 288 6.40 5.16 12.12
N TYR A 289 6.79 4.20 12.96
CA TYR A 289 6.60 2.78 12.67
C TYR A 289 5.20 2.34 13.06
N SER A 290 4.73 1.26 12.44
CA SER A 290 3.51 0.55 12.84
C SER A 290 3.87 -0.73 13.59
N TYR A 291 3.15 -1.00 14.68
CA TYR A 291 3.44 -2.12 15.59
C TYR A 291 2.30 -3.13 15.69
N ALA A 292 1.07 -2.67 15.49
CA ALA A 292 -0.12 -3.51 15.48
C ALA A 292 -1.03 -3.06 14.35
N SER A 293 -1.69 -4.00 13.70
CA SER A 293 -2.75 -3.69 12.75
C SER A 293 -3.79 -4.80 12.73
N ILE A 294 -4.96 -4.46 12.22
CA ILE A 294 -6.05 -5.39 11.95
C ILE A 294 -6.79 -4.89 10.71
N TYR A 295 -7.27 -5.80 9.87
CA TYR A 295 -7.92 -5.48 8.60
C TYR A 295 -9.29 -6.16 8.45
N ASP A 296 -10.04 -5.75 7.43
CA ASP A 296 -11.45 -6.10 7.22
C ASP A 296 -11.77 -7.60 7.42
N GLU A 297 -10.97 -8.49 6.84
CA GLU A 297 -11.21 -9.94 6.88
C GLU A 297 -11.05 -10.54 8.30
N GLU A 298 -10.16 -9.97 9.12
CA GLU A 298 -9.99 -10.34 10.52
C GLU A 298 -11.10 -9.80 11.43
N MET A 299 -11.99 -8.95 10.88
CA MET A 299 -13.11 -8.34 11.58
C MET A 299 -14.47 -8.72 10.99
N PRO A 300 -14.83 -10.02 10.95
CA PRO A 300 -16.02 -10.48 10.23
C PRO A 300 -17.35 -10.16 10.93
N LYS A 301 -17.32 -9.62 12.16
CA LYS A 301 -18.51 -9.38 12.98
C LYS A 301 -18.71 -7.90 13.21
N VAL A 302 -19.97 -7.51 13.26
CA VAL A 302 -20.43 -6.21 13.75
C VAL A 302 -21.43 -6.44 14.88
N ASP A 303 -21.60 -5.44 15.73
CA ASP A 303 -22.65 -5.49 16.74
C ASP A 303 -24.05 -5.35 16.12
N LYS A 304 -25.09 -5.44 16.95
CA LYS A 304 -26.50 -5.34 16.52
C LYS A 304 -26.86 -4.02 15.82
N GLU A 305 -26.05 -2.98 15.99
CA GLU A 305 -26.23 -1.65 15.38
C GLU A 305 -25.33 -1.47 14.15
N GLY A 306 -24.57 -2.50 13.76
CA GLY A 306 -23.69 -2.52 12.60
C GLY A 306 -22.30 -1.95 12.85
N PHE A 307 -21.91 -1.71 14.10
CA PHE A 307 -20.61 -1.15 14.42
C PHE A 307 -19.53 -2.21 14.65
N VAL A 308 -18.32 -1.85 14.28
CA VAL A 308 -17.11 -2.41 14.89
C VAL A 308 -16.63 -1.49 16.01
N THR A 309 -16.15 -2.07 17.11
CA THR A 309 -15.57 -1.37 18.26
C THR A 309 -14.13 -1.82 18.46
N PHE A 310 -13.23 -0.87 18.63
CA PHE A 310 -11.82 -1.09 18.92
C PHE A 310 -11.50 -0.66 20.34
N ILE A 311 -10.69 -1.46 21.01
CA ILE A 311 -10.12 -1.17 22.33
C ILE A 311 -8.60 -1.23 22.17
N ILE A 312 -7.94 -0.10 22.35
CA ILE A 312 -6.48 -0.05 22.47
C ILE A 312 -6.17 -0.18 23.96
N ALA A 313 -5.52 -1.28 24.32
CA ALA A 313 -5.16 -1.62 25.70
C ALA A 313 -3.64 -1.73 25.88
N ASP A 314 -3.15 -1.34 27.05
CA ASP A 314 -1.74 -1.49 27.39
C ASP A 314 -1.40 -3.00 27.52
N ALA A 315 -0.45 -3.47 26.70
CA ALA A 315 0.07 -4.83 26.73
C ALA A 315 0.73 -5.17 28.08
N ASN A 316 1.11 -4.15 28.85
CA ASN A 316 1.71 -4.28 30.17
C ASN A 316 0.68 -4.23 31.32
N SER A 317 -0.62 -4.08 31.03
CA SER A 317 -1.68 -4.04 32.04
C SER A 317 -1.91 -5.40 32.67
N ALA A 318 -2.08 -5.41 34.00
CA ALA A 318 -2.51 -6.60 34.73
C ALA A 318 -3.96 -7.02 34.41
N LYS A 319 -4.78 -6.11 33.89
CA LYS A 319 -6.20 -6.34 33.56
C LYS A 319 -6.42 -6.74 32.10
N LEU A 320 -5.36 -6.86 31.30
CA LEU A 320 -5.47 -7.24 29.89
C LEU A 320 -6.31 -8.51 29.66
N PRO A 321 -6.18 -9.60 30.44
CA PRO A 321 -7.02 -10.79 30.26
C PRO A 321 -8.51 -10.52 30.45
N ASP A 322 -8.87 -9.67 31.42
CA ASP A 322 -10.28 -9.31 31.68
C ASP A 322 -10.83 -8.40 30.57
N LEU A 323 -10.01 -7.47 30.07
CA LEU A 323 -10.34 -6.62 28.93
C LEU A 323 -10.60 -7.46 27.67
N GLN A 324 -9.75 -8.47 27.41
CA GLN A 324 -9.90 -9.42 26.31
C GLN A 324 -11.21 -10.21 26.45
N ALA A 325 -11.46 -10.81 27.62
CA ALA A 325 -12.68 -11.58 27.86
C ALA A 325 -13.96 -10.73 27.67
N LYS A 326 -13.93 -9.46 28.11
CA LYS A 326 -15.06 -8.53 27.91
C LYS A 326 -15.27 -8.15 26.45
N ALA A 327 -14.18 -7.95 25.70
CA ALA A 327 -14.23 -7.69 24.27
C ALA A 327 -14.82 -8.89 23.50
N GLU A 328 -14.31 -10.10 23.76
CA GLU A 328 -14.76 -11.34 23.11
C GLU A 328 -16.24 -11.67 23.39
N ALA A 329 -16.74 -11.29 24.56
CA ALA A 329 -18.15 -11.46 24.93
C ALA A 329 -19.11 -10.51 24.18
N ASN A 330 -18.60 -9.48 23.48
CA ASN A 330 -19.39 -8.53 22.72
C ASN A 330 -19.08 -8.64 21.22
N ASP A 331 -20.07 -9.06 20.42
CA ASP A 331 -19.89 -9.17 18.97
C ASP A 331 -19.44 -7.84 18.34
N GLY A 332 -18.48 -7.93 17.42
CA GLY A 332 -17.91 -6.78 16.73
C GLY A 332 -16.95 -5.93 17.57
N THR A 333 -16.50 -6.41 18.73
CA THR A 333 -15.47 -5.74 19.54
C THR A 333 -14.12 -6.43 19.41
N TYR A 334 -13.09 -5.64 19.10
CA TYR A 334 -11.73 -6.08 18.82
C TYR A 334 -10.75 -5.33 19.71
N ILE A 335 -9.74 -6.04 20.22
CA ILE A 335 -8.69 -5.46 21.07
C ILE A 335 -7.37 -5.41 20.30
N LEU A 336 -6.73 -4.24 20.32
CA LEU A 336 -5.39 -4.01 19.83
C LEU A 336 -4.50 -3.71 21.03
N THR A 337 -3.41 -4.45 21.18
CA THR A 337 -2.48 -4.26 22.28
C THR A 337 -1.38 -3.26 21.90
N TRP A 338 -0.98 -2.44 22.86
CA TRP A 338 0.09 -1.45 22.71
C TRP A 338 1.10 -1.58 23.84
N ASN A 339 2.39 -1.71 23.56
CA ASN A 339 3.41 -1.94 24.58
C ASN A 339 3.98 -0.61 25.08
N ARG A 340 3.33 0.03 26.07
CA ARG A 340 3.73 1.36 26.53
C ARG A 340 5.16 1.43 27.06
N LYS A 341 5.67 0.35 27.66
CA LYS A 341 7.04 0.29 28.19
C LYS A 341 8.11 0.34 27.11
N GLU A 342 7.85 -0.24 25.94
CA GLU A 342 8.81 -0.29 24.84
C GLU A 342 8.58 0.80 23.80
N GLN A 343 7.32 1.15 23.55
CA GLN A 343 6.89 2.01 22.42
C GLN A 343 6.48 3.42 22.88
N GLY A 344 6.46 3.69 24.19
CA GLY A 344 5.97 4.94 24.76
C GLY A 344 4.44 5.01 24.90
N ASP A 345 3.95 6.13 25.44
CA ASP A 345 2.52 6.36 25.70
C ASP A 345 1.78 7.07 24.56
N GLY A 346 2.50 7.54 23.54
CA GLY A 346 1.96 8.17 22.35
C GLY A 346 1.65 7.17 21.24
N ILE A 347 0.38 7.14 20.80
CA ILE A 347 -0.14 6.23 19.78
C ILE A 347 -0.80 7.05 18.67
N LEU A 348 -0.41 6.79 17.43
CA LEU A 348 -1.19 7.17 16.25
C LEU A 348 -2.09 6.00 15.87
N ALA A 349 -3.41 6.16 16.01
CA ALA A 349 -4.37 5.23 15.44
C ALA A 349 -4.71 5.69 14.02
N LEU A 350 -4.34 4.90 13.02
CA LEU A 350 -4.50 5.20 11.60
C LEU A 350 -5.56 4.26 10.99
N TYR A 351 -6.67 4.82 10.54
CA TYR A 351 -7.71 4.12 9.78
C TYR A 351 -7.53 4.37 8.29
N ARG A 352 -7.40 3.30 7.50
CA ARG A 352 -7.12 3.34 6.08
C ARG A 352 -8.27 2.73 5.28
N ASN A 353 -8.68 3.40 4.22
CA ASN A 353 -9.54 2.84 3.17
C ASN A 353 -8.79 2.84 1.84
N MET A 354 -8.77 1.69 1.16
CA MET A 354 -8.09 1.49 -0.13
C MET A 354 -9.10 1.31 -1.26
N VAL A 355 -8.87 1.97 -2.39
CA VAL A 355 -9.67 1.88 -3.63
C VAL A 355 -11.15 2.10 -3.33
N ILE A 356 -11.47 3.31 -2.87
CA ILE A 356 -12.84 3.66 -2.49
C ILE A 356 -13.72 3.73 -3.72
N ASN A 357 -14.84 3.01 -3.69
CA ASN A 357 -15.84 3.05 -4.75
C ASN A 357 -16.41 4.47 -4.89
N GLU A 358 -16.43 5.00 -6.11
CA GLU A 358 -16.96 6.33 -6.40
C GLU A 358 -18.44 6.48 -6.02
N ASN A 359 -19.18 5.38 -5.95
CA ASN A 359 -20.59 5.37 -5.53
C ASN A 359 -20.78 5.26 -4.02
N TYR A 360 -19.74 4.97 -3.24
CA TYR A 360 -19.82 4.90 -1.78
C TYR A 360 -20.19 6.28 -1.21
N GLN A 361 -21.35 6.38 -0.58
CA GLN A 361 -21.88 7.66 -0.11
C GLN A 361 -21.17 8.17 1.16
N HIS A 362 -20.59 7.26 1.93
CA HIS A 362 -19.87 7.59 3.17
C HIS A 362 -18.35 7.63 2.97
N SER A 363 -17.92 8.00 1.76
CA SER A 363 -16.51 8.13 1.42
C SER A 363 -15.87 9.33 2.11
N MET A 364 -14.68 9.12 2.69
CA MET A 364 -13.84 10.20 3.24
C MET A 364 -13.53 11.28 2.21
N ARG A 365 -13.41 10.92 0.92
CA ARG A 365 -13.15 11.87 -0.18
C ARG A 365 -14.28 12.85 -0.40
N LYS A 366 -15.52 12.40 -0.18
CA LYS A 366 -16.74 13.19 -0.43
C LYS A 366 -17.14 14.03 0.76
N LEU A 367 -16.93 13.49 1.96
CA LEU A 367 -17.48 14.07 3.18
C LEU A 367 -16.46 14.86 3.98
N MET A 368 -15.16 14.60 3.80
CA MET A 368 -14.12 15.22 4.61
C MET A 368 -13.12 16.03 3.80
N GLU A 369 -12.75 17.19 4.34
CA GLU A 369 -11.61 17.97 3.86
C GLU A 369 -10.31 17.35 4.40
N SER A 370 -9.28 17.29 3.56
CA SER A 370 -7.95 16.88 4.00
C SER A 370 -7.33 17.98 4.86
N VAL A 371 -6.70 17.63 5.98
CA VAL A 371 -5.98 18.64 6.77
C VAL A 371 -4.75 19.15 6.01
N SER A 372 -4.45 20.45 6.10
CA SER A 372 -3.20 20.98 5.56
C SER A 372 -2.00 20.45 6.35
N LEU A 373 -0.82 20.47 5.76
CA LEU A 373 0.41 20.06 6.47
C LEU A 373 0.68 20.93 7.70
N ALA A 374 0.40 22.23 7.61
CA ALA A 374 0.50 23.15 8.74
C ALA A 374 -0.47 22.77 9.88
N ALA A 375 -1.71 22.40 9.54
CA ALA A 375 -2.69 21.94 10.52
C ALA A 375 -2.30 20.60 11.16
N ALA A 376 -1.74 19.67 10.38
CA ALA A 376 -1.17 18.44 10.93
C ALA A 376 -0.02 18.72 11.93
N SER A 377 0.70 19.83 11.78
CA SER A 377 1.77 20.23 12.70
C SER A 377 1.29 21.07 13.91
N GLY A 378 0.02 21.48 13.96
CA GLY A 378 -0.59 22.17 15.12
C GLY A 378 -1.26 23.53 14.84
N ASP A 379 -1.20 24.07 13.61
CA ASP A 379 -1.91 25.33 13.26
C ASP A 379 -3.36 25.05 12.82
N MET A 380 -4.30 25.28 13.73
CA MET A 380 -5.71 24.97 13.53
C MET A 380 -6.55 26.21 13.13
N SER A 381 -5.94 27.29 12.64
CA SER A 381 -6.64 28.54 12.32
C SER A 381 -7.64 28.41 11.16
N GLU A 382 -7.39 27.52 10.21
CA GLU A 382 -8.29 27.20 9.09
C GLU A 382 -9.24 26.02 9.39
N PHE A 383 -9.29 25.57 10.64
CA PHE A 383 -10.01 24.36 11.03
C PHE A 383 -11.54 24.55 11.00
N ASN A 384 -12.20 23.94 10.02
CA ASN A 384 -13.65 23.74 10.06
C ASN A 384 -13.96 22.36 10.68
N PRO A 385 -14.41 22.29 11.95
CA PRO A 385 -14.65 21.01 12.62
C PRO A 385 -15.70 20.15 11.89
N MET A 386 -16.67 20.76 11.21
CA MET A 386 -17.77 20.04 10.57
C MET A 386 -17.31 19.18 9.37
N THR A 387 -16.22 19.57 8.73
CA THR A 387 -15.65 18.88 7.56
C THR A 387 -14.35 18.14 7.89
N MET A 388 -13.70 18.45 9.00
CA MET A 388 -12.41 17.85 9.38
C MET A 388 -12.51 16.76 10.46
N LEU A 389 -13.56 16.75 11.29
CA LEU A 389 -13.78 15.68 12.26
C LEU A 389 -14.68 14.59 11.67
N ALA A 390 -14.17 13.35 11.65
CA ALA A 390 -14.83 12.22 11.03
C ALA A 390 -16.25 11.99 11.56
N MET A 391 -16.46 12.14 12.87
CA MET A 391 -17.80 12.01 13.47
C MET A 391 -18.80 13.04 12.91
N LEU A 392 -18.37 14.30 12.75
CA LEU A 392 -19.26 15.38 12.32
C LEU A 392 -19.53 15.29 10.82
N ALA A 393 -18.50 14.98 10.04
CA ALA A 393 -18.57 14.88 8.59
C ALA A 393 -19.26 13.59 8.10
N MET A 394 -18.94 12.45 8.72
CA MET A 394 -19.35 11.12 8.25
C MET A 394 -20.37 10.44 9.16
N GLY A 395 -20.80 11.05 10.28
CA GLY A 395 -21.76 10.45 11.20
C GLY A 395 -21.28 9.09 11.74
N ASN A 396 -22.14 8.06 11.67
CA ASN A 396 -21.84 6.72 12.18
C ASN A 396 -20.72 5.99 11.42
N TRP A 397 -20.42 6.39 10.19
CA TRP A 397 -19.37 5.81 9.34
C TRP A 397 -17.99 6.41 9.62
N GLY A 398 -17.94 7.54 10.32
CA GLY A 398 -16.69 8.11 10.82
C GLY A 398 -16.30 7.51 12.18
N PRO A 399 -15.04 7.12 12.39
CA PRO A 399 -14.55 6.74 13.71
C PRO A 399 -14.76 7.88 14.71
N GLN A 400 -15.26 7.51 15.88
CA GLN A 400 -15.35 8.37 17.06
C GLN A 400 -14.96 7.56 18.27
N GLY A 401 -14.17 8.16 19.15
CA GLY A 401 -13.71 7.48 20.35
C GLY A 401 -13.64 8.31 21.60
N TYR A 402 -13.41 7.59 22.69
CA TYR A 402 -13.24 8.13 24.03
C TYR A 402 -12.35 7.21 24.88
N LYS A 403 -11.54 7.78 25.78
CA LYS A 403 -10.73 7.07 26.77
C LYS A 403 -11.51 6.80 28.05
N PHE A 404 -11.32 5.62 28.62
CA PHE A 404 -11.91 5.22 29.90
C PHE A 404 -10.82 4.67 30.80
N SER A 405 -11.01 4.73 32.11
CA SER A 405 -10.23 3.87 32.99
C SER A 405 -10.58 2.40 32.69
N GLU A 406 -9.64 1.50 32.93
CA GLU A 406 -9.90 0.06 32.79
C GLU A 406 -11.05 -0.39 33.70
N ASP A 407 -11.17 0.18 34.91
CA ASP A 407 -12.26 -0.14 35.84
C ASP A 407 -13.63 0.32 35.32
N ASP A 408 -13.70 1.53 34.76
CA ASP A 408 -14.93 2.03 34.14
C ASP A 408 -15.32 1.17 32.94
N PHE A 409 -14.34 0.80 32.10
CA PHE A 409 -14.59 -0.07 30.96
C PHE A 409 -15.04 -1.46 31.39
N LEU A 410 -14.43 -2.04 32.43
CA LEU A 410 -14.75 -3.38 32.93
C LEU A 410 -16.07 -3.46 33.71
N SER A 411 -16.58 -2.33 34.23
CA SER A 411 -17.87 -2.27 34.93
C SER A 411 -19.02 -2.93 34.18
N ASP A 412 -19.85 -3.73 34.86
CA ASP A 412 -21.09 -4.31 34.31
C ASP A 412 -22.07 -3.25 33.81
N SER A 413 -21.93 -2.01 34.29
CA SER A 413 -22.75 -0.87 33.86
C SER A 413 -22.20 -0.12 32.64
N PHE A 414 -21.06 -0.55 32.09
CA PHE A 414 -20.45 0.09 30.93
C PHE A 414 -21.40 0.02 29.72
N ASN A 415 -21.70 1.18 29.15
CA ASN A 415 -22.52 1.31 27.95
C ASN A 415 -21.65 1.71 26.76
N TYR A 416 -21.54 0.83 25.77
CA TYR A 416 -20.78 1.06 24.54
C TYR A 416 -21.24 2.28 23.74
N ALA A 417 -22.47 2.77 23.94
CA ALA A 417 -22.92 4.03 23.34
C ALA A 417 -22.13 5.25 23.88
N ASN A 418 -21.56 5.16 25.08
CA ASN A 418 -20.75 6.23 25.67
C ASN A 418 -19.43 6.45 24.93
N ILE A 419 -18.97 5.50 24.11
CA ILE A 419 -17.76 5.65 23.28
C ILE A 419 -17.93 6.80 22.29
N ARG A 420 -19.15 7.03 21.79
CA ARG A 420 -19.46 8.06 20.79
C ARG A 420 -20.07 9.34 21.38
N ARG A 421 -19.78 9.68 22.64
CA ARG A 421 -20.32 10.88 23.29
C ARG A 421 -19.67 12.17 22.74
N MET A 422 -20.49 13.18 22.42
CA MET A 422 -20.04 14.52 21.97
C MET A 422 -19.81 15.52 23.13
N LYS A 423 -19.68 15.04 24.38
CA LYS A 423 -19.66 15.93 25.55
C LYS A 423 -18.42 16.80 25.63
#